data_AF-A0A6N6PFK1-F1
#
_entry.id   AF-A0A6N6PFK1-F1
#
_cell.length_a   1.000
_cell.length_b   1.000
_cell.length_c   1.000
_cell.angle_alpha   90.00
_cell.angle_beta   90.00
_cell.angle_gamma   90.00
#
_symmetry.space_group_name_H-M   'P 1'
#
loop_
_entity.id
_entity.type
_entity.pdbx_description
1 polymer ?
#
loop_
_entity_poly.entity_id
_entity_poly.type
_entity_poly.pdbx_seq_one_letter_code
_entity_poly.pdbx_strand_id
1 'polypeptide(L)'
;MVKTLCLAFVFGAAWAAPCLAKKTAPRRPKIEFSTSVEGGAFPSTFREDFAETLSEHPRGRFARAYRGDRAALRHYFARAQDVIEEGDGSRPMSYVLLKLLFGCRDYRFSRALEPEDFATRRAVGRLLDPLLVRHRLSYPLTRSTYRPRPRPQPRAAIPRD
;
A
#
# COMPACT_ATOMS: atom_id res chain seq x y z
N MET A 1 -31.40 -69.40 -0.62
CA MET A 1 -30.57 -69.65 -1.81
C MET A 1 -31.47 -70.04 -2.98
N VAL A 2 -31.79 -69.12 -3.89
CA VAL A 2 -32.28 -69.40 -5.25
C VAL A 2 -31.76 -68.28 -6.16
N LYS A 3 -31.14 -68.65 -7.27
CA LYS A 3 -30.59 -67.79 -8.34
C LYS A 3 -31.55 -67.80 -9.54
N THR A 4 -31.86 -66.64 -10.11
CA THR A 4 -32.20 -66.44 -11.55
C THR A 4 -32.20 -64.91 -11.83
N LEU A 5 -31.21 -64.32 -12.50
CA LEU A 5 -30.95 -64.19 -13.96
C LEU A 5 -31.94 -63.30 -14.75
N CYS A 6 -31.39 -62.13 -15.17
CA CYS A 6 -31.60 -61.30 -16.37
C CYS A 6 -33.00 -61.12 -16.99
N LEU A 7 -33.35 -59.86 -17.30
CA LEU A 7 -33.25 -59.33 -18.67
C LEU A 7 -33.48 -57.80 -18.71
N ALA A 8 -32.77 -57.14 -19.62
CA ALA A 8 -32.86 -55.72 -19.95
C ALA A 8 -34.09 -55.40 -20.81
N PHE A 9 -34.64 -54.18 -20.72
CA PHE A 9 -35.25 -53.51 -21.86
C PHE A 9 -35.19 -51.97 -21.71
N VAL A 10 -34.75 -51.34 -22.80
CA VAL A 10 -34.58 -49.92 -23.07
C VAL A 10 -35.92 -49.29 -23.46
N PHE A 11 -36.27 -48.10 -22.95
CA PHE A 11 -37.06 -47.01 -23.58
C PHE A 11 -37.05 -45.86 -22.54
N GLY A 12 -36.48 -44.68 -22.77
CA GLY A 12 -36.89 -43.74 -23.80
C GLY A 12 -37.92 -42.74 -23.24
N ALA A 13 -37.46 -41.72 -22.49
CA ALA A 13 -38.27 -40.52 -22.21
C ALA A 13 -37.36 -39.35 -21.82
N ALA A 14 -37.10 -38.49 -22.80
CA ALA A 14 -36.50 -37.18 -22.62
C ALA A 14 -37.47 -36.27 -21.86
N TRP A 15 -37.15 -35.94 -20.60
CA TRP A 15 -37.80 -34.86 -19.88
C TRP A 15 -36.77 -33.80 -19.49
N ALA A 16 -37.11 -32.57 -19.89
CA ALA A 16 -36.35 -31.34 -19.80
C ALA A 16 -35.65 -31.13 -18.45
N ALA A 17 -34.32 -31.07 -18.48
CA ALA A 17 -33.57 -30.43 -17.42
C ALA A 17 -33.76 -28.91 -17.51
N PRO A 18 -34.24 -28.22 -16.47
CA PRO A 18 -34.13 -26.77 -16.43
C PRO A 18 -32.65 -26.41 -16.35
N CYS A 19 -32.14 -25.81 -17.42
CA CYS A 19 -30.87 -25.11 -17.46
C CYS A 19 -30.87 -24.01 -16.38
N LEU A 20 -30.45 -24.36 -15.16
CA LEU A 20 -29.98 -23.43 -14.16
C LEU A 20 -28.71 -22.78 -14.72
N ALA A 21 -28.90 -21.66 -15.40
CA ALA A 21 -27.84 -20.73 -15.74
C ALA A 21 -27.16 -20.30 -14.43
N LYS A 22 -26.12 -21.02 -14.02
CA LYS A 22 -25.12 -20.53 -13.08
C LYS A 22 -24.52 -19.30 -13.75
N LYS A 23 -25.01 -18.12 -13.37
CA LYS A 23 -24.33 -16.84 -13.58
C LYS A 23 -22.95 -16.99 -12.97
N THR A 24 -21.97 -17.36 -13.80
CA THR A 24 -20.56 -17.31 -13.50
C THR A 24 -20.27 -15.84 -13.24
N ALA A 25 -20.22 -15.45 -11.97
CA ALA A 25 -19.72 -14.15 -11.58
C ALA A 25 -18.36 -13.95 -12.28
N PRO A 26 -18.09 -12.79 -12.88
CA PRO A 26 -16.80 -12.56 -13.50
C PRO A 26 -15.74 -12.80 -12.43
N ARG A 27 -14.92 -13.84 -12.63
CA ARG A 27 -13.74 -14.08 -11.81
C ARG A 27 -12.93 -12.79 -11.92
N ARG A 28 -12.98 -11.97 -10.87
CA ARG A 28 -12.06 -10.85 -10.72
C ARG A 28 -10.67 -11.41 -11.00
N PRO A 29 -9.88 -10.81 -11.90
CA PRO A 29 -8.53 -11.29 -12.12
C PRO A 29 -7.87 -11.37 -10.75
N LYS A 30 -7.52 -12.60 -10.34
CA LYS A 30 -6.71 -12.81 -9.16
C LYS A 30 -5.39 -12.19 -9.56
N ILE A 31 -5.13 -10.98 -9.08
CA ILE A 31 -3.84 -10.32 -9.27
C ILE A 31 -2.86 -11.17 -8.47
N GLU A 32 -2.32 -12.19 -9.12
CA GLU A 32 -1.22 -12.97 -8.59
C GLU A 32 0.01 -12.07 -8.69
N PHE A 33 0.38 -11.51 -7.54
CA PHE A 33 1.64 -10.82 -7.39
C PHE A 33 2.74 -11.86 -7.51
N SER A 34 3.28 -12.05 -8.71
CA SER A 34 4.53 -12.74 -8.91
C SER A 34 5.65 -11.88 -8.30
N THR A 35 5.86 -11.99 -7.00
CA THR A 35 7.05 -11.45 -6.33
C THR A 35 8.21 -12.41 -6.55
N SER A 36 8.81 -12.37 -7.75
CA SER A 36 10.08 -13.04 -8.05
C SER A 36 11.27 -12.16 -7.63
N VAL A 37 11.29 -11.74 -6.37
CA VAL A 37 12.48 -11.20 -5.71
C VAL A 37 12.44 -11.70 -4.28
N GLU A 38 13.35 -12.60 -3.93
CA GLU A 38 13.55 -13.01 -2.55
C GLU A 38 13.73 -11.76 -1.67
N GLY A 39 12.71 -11.43 -0.87
CA GLY A 39 12.80 -10.39 0.16
C GLY A 39 11.78 -9.25 0.15
N GLY A 40 10.91 -9.13 -0.85
CA GLY A 40 9.86 -8.10 -0.87
C GLY A 40 10.38 -6.69 -1.18
N ALA A 41 9.69 -5.64 -0.71
CA ALA A 41 10.01 -4.24 -1.04
C ALA A 41 11.27 -3.68 -0.32
N PHE A 42 11.91 -4.47 0.54
CA PHE A 42 13.06 -4.06 1.34
C PHE A 42 14.19 -5.10 1.17
N PRO A 43 15.45 -4.68 0.97
CA PRO A 43 16.59 -5.59 1.06
C PRO A 43 16.65 -6.30 2.43
N SER A 44 17.25 -7.49 2.51
CA SER A 44 17.37 -8.27 3.77
C SER A 44 18.00 -7.46 4.91
N THR A 45 19.12 -6.78 4.63
CA THR A 45 19.82 -5.92 5.58
C THR A 45 18.88 -4.89 6.22
N PHE A 46 18.08 -4.19 5.41
CA PHE A 46 17.09 -3.24 5.94
C PHE A 46 16.00 -3.90 6.76
N ARG A 47 15.56 -5.10 6.39
CA ARG A 47 14.50 -5.81 7.14
C ARG A 47 14.98 -6.16 8.54
N GLU A 48 16.19 -6.69 8.65
CA GLU A 48 16.84 -7.06 9.91
C GLU A 48 17.10 -5.82 10.78
N ASP A 49 17.75 -4.80 10.22
CA ASP A 49 18.01 -3.52 10.89
C ASP A 49 16.75 -2.88 11.50
N PHE A 50 15.65 -2.86 10.74
CA PHE A 50 14.40 -2.28 11.24
C PHE A 50 13.76 -3.16 12.30
N ALA A 51 13.85 -4.49 12.19
CA ALA A 51 13.33 -5.40 13.20
C ALA A 51 14.10 -5.22 14.52
N GLU A 52 15.43 -5.20 14.46
CA GLU A 52 16.33 -4.95 15.58
C GLU A 52 16.05 -3.59 16.23
N THR A 53 15.98 -2.52 15.44
CA THR A 53 15.66 -1.17 15.95
C THR A 53 14.31 -1.14 16.69
N LEU A 54 13.32 -1.90 16.22
CA LEU A 54 12.00 -1.97 16.85
C LEU A 54 12.00 -2.80 18.15
N SER A 55 12.85 -3.83 18.25
CA SER A 55 13.00 -4.65 19.46
C SER A 55 13.85 -3.98 20.53
N GLU A 56 14.97 -3.37 20.15
CA GLU A 56 15.90 -2.72 21.09
C GLU A 56 15.34 -1.40 21.63
N HIS A 57 14.62 -0.66 20.77
CA HIS A 57 14.09 0.66 21.10
C HIS A 57 12.57 0.73 20.89
N PRO A 58 11.77 -0.04 21.65
CA PRO A 58 10.33 -0.12 21.46
C PRO A 58 9.61 1.18 21.78
N ARG A 59 10.24 2.10 22.52
CA ARG A 59 9.77 3.47 22.81
C ARG A 59 10.56 4.54 22.06
N GLY A 60 11.49 4.13 21.20
CA GLY A 60 12.31 5.01 20.38
C GLY A 60 11.49 5.85 19.40
N ARG A 61 12.12 6.89 18.83
CA ARG A 61 11.48 7.78 17.85
C ARG A 61 10.97 7.01 16.63
N PHE A 62 11.79 6.09 16.11
CA PHE A 62 11.41 5.25 14.98
C PHE A 62 10.18 4.39 15.30
N ALA A 63 10.17 3.67 16.44
CA ALA A 63 9.05 2.84 16.86
C ALA A 63 7.75 3.64 17.10
N ARG A 64 7.85 4.89 17.55
CA ARG A 64 6.70 5.80 17.65
C ARG A 64 6.19 6.23 16.28
N ALA A 65 7.08 6.66 15.39
CA ALA A 65 6.74 7.02 14.02
C ALA A 65 6.11 5.83 13.26
N TYR A 66 6.66 4.63 13.44
CA TYR A 66 6.16 3.38 12.85
C TYR A 66 4.72 3.06 13.27
N ARG A 67 4.33 3.44 14.50
CA ARG A 67 2.94 3.31 15.00
C ARG A 67 2.00 4.43 14.52
N GLY A 68 2.55 5.48 13.91
CA GLY A 68 1.81 6.65 13.42
C GLY A 68 1.77 7.84 14.37
N ASP A 69 2.71 7.93 15.31
CA ASP A 69 2.89 9.15 16.11
C ASP A 69 3.29 10.31 15.18
N ARG A 70 2.45 11.34 15.14
CA ARG A 70 2.60 12.48 14.23
C ARG A 70 3.84 13.31 14.53
N ALA A 71 4.19 13.53 15.80
CA ALA A 71 5.37 14.31 16.17
C ALA A 71 6.65 13.56 15.78
N ALA A 72 6.65 12.24 15.95
CA ALA A 72 7.76 11.40 15.52
C ALA A 72 7.90 11.35 13.99
N LEU A 73 6.79 11.24 13.24
CA LEU A 73 6.79 11.25 11.78
C LEU A 73 7.35 12.56 11.20
N ARG A 74 6.93 13.70 11.78
CA ARG A 74 7.40 15.04 11.38
C ARG A 74 8.92 15.17 11.38
N HIS A 75 9.59 14.56 12.36
CA HIS A 75 11.04 14.57 12.42
C HIS A 75 11.68 13.93 11.17
N TYR A 76 11.12 12.81 10.68
CA TYR A 76 11.62 12.16 9.47
C TYR A 76 11.25 12.92 8.20
N PHE A 77 10.10 13.61 8.19
CA PHE A 77 9.71 14.46 7.06
C PHE A 77 10.65 15.67 6.92
N ALA A 78 10.97 16.34 8.03
CA ALA A 78 11.93 17.44 8.02
C ALA A 78 13.30 16.99 7.51
N ARG A 79 13.81 15.86 8.03
CA ARG A 79 15.08 15.28 7.57
C ARG A 79 15.09 14.92 6.09
N ALA A 80 13.94 14.65 5.47
CA ALA A 80 13.86 14.36 4.04
C ALA A 80 14.27 15.57 3.16
N GLN A 81 14.24 16.79 3.70
CA GLN A 81 14.69 17.99 2.97
C GLN A 81 16.22 18.06 2.86
N ASP A 82 16.93 17.62 3.90
CA ASP A 82 18.37 17.78 4.04
C ASP A 82 19.17 16.61 3.42
N VAL A 83 18.48 15.57 2.97
CA VAL A 83 19.12 14.36 2.44
C VAL A 83 19.43 14.54 0.96
N ILE A 84 20.73 14.66 0.67
CA ILE A 84 21.31 14.28 -0.60
C ILE A 84 21.62 12.78 -0.46
N GLU A 85 21.03 11.91 -1.28
CA GLU A 85 21.36 10.47 -1.27
C GLU A 85 22.76 10.25 -1.87
N GLU A 86 23.80 10.70 -1.16
CA GLU A 86 25.20 10.39 -1.43
C GLU A 86 25.65 9.24 -0.51
N GLY A 87 26.51 8.37 -1.05
CA GLY A 87 26.83 7.00 -0.61
C GLY A 87 27.52 6.82 0.76
N ASP A 88 27.20 7.63 1.75
CA ASP A 88 27.58 7.36 3.14
C ASP A 88 26.70 6.24 3.70
N GLY A 89 27.33 5.27 4.37
CA GLY A 89 26.75 4.03 4.92
C GLY A 89 25.62 4.20 5.97
N SER A 90 25.01 5.38 6.04
CA SER A 90 23.74 5.63 6.72
C SER A 90 22.55 4.98 5.98
N ARG A 91 21.50 4.62 6.72
CA ARG A 91 20.27 4.07 6.14
C ARG A 91 19.65 5.10 5.18
N PRO A 92 19.45 4.80 3.88
CA PRO A 92 18.83 5.70 2.93
C PRO A 92 17.45 6.13 3.45
N MET A 93 17.24 7.44 3.46
CA MET A 93 16.01 8.02 4.00
C MET A 93 14.77 7.51 3.25
N SER A 94 14.90 7.20 1.96
CA SER A 94 13.85 6.58 1.14
C SER A 94 13.31 5.28 1.73
N TYR A 95 14.18 4.34 2.14
CA TYR A 95 13.75 3.10 2.80
C TYR A 95 13.19 3.32 4.21
N VAL A 96 13.71 4.30 4.95
CA VAL A 96 13.17 4.69 6.27
C VAL A 96 11.74 5.18 6.11
N LEU A 97 11.50 6.14 5.21
CA LEU A 97 10.17 6.66 4.91
C LEU A 97 9.24 5.55 4.41
N LEU A 98 9.72 4.65 3.56
CA LEU A 98 8.92 3.53 3.07
C LEU A 98 8.52 2.61 4.23
N LYS A 99 9.43 2.28 5.14
CA LYS A 99 9.14 1.45 6.30
C LYS A 99 8.12 2.10 7.23
N LEU A 100 8.24 3.41 7.45
CA LEU A 100 7.27 4.18 8.22
C LEU A 100 5.88 4.18 7.55
N LEU A 101 5.82 4.35 6.24
CA LEU A 101 4.57 4.28 5.46
C LEU A 101 3.91 2.90 5.57
N PHE A 102 4.69 1.81 5.49
CA PHE A 102 4.19 0.45 5.72
C PHE A 102 3.66 0.27 7.14
N GLY A 103 4.38 0.76 8.15
CA GLY A 103 4.04 0.60 9.56
C GLY A 103 2.76 1.34 9.95
N CYS A 104 2.71 2.65 9.66
CA CYS A 104 1.61 3.50 10.11
C CYS A 104 0.41 3.54 9.15
N ARG A 105 0.55 2.94 7.96
CA ARG A 105 -0.45 2.89 6.87
C ARG A 105 -0.66 4.25 6.18
N ASP A 106 -1.21 4.18 4.97
CA ASP A 106 -1.41 5.32 4.07
C ASP A 106 -2.12 6.50 4.76
N TYR A 107 -3.21 6.22 5.48
CA TYR A 107 -4.03 7.27 6.10
C TYR A 107 -3.28 8.04 7.20
N ARG A 108 -2.57 7.36 8.12
CA ARG A 108 -1.87 8.06 9.21
C ARG A 108 -0.67 8.82 8.69
N PHE A 109 0.04 8.24 7.73
CA PHE A 109 1.18 8.88 7.08
C PHE A 109 0.75 10.15 6.35
N SER A 110 -0.26 10.05 5.48
CA SER A 110 -0.80 11.19 4.73
C SER A 110 -1.36 12.28 5.65
N ARG A 111 -2.09 11.94 6.72
CA ARG A 111 -2.59 12.91 7.70
C ARG A 111 -1.48 13.63 8.48
N ALA A 112 -0.36 12.96 8.70
CA ALA A 112 0.81 13.57 9.33
C ALA A 112 1.57 14.48 8.36
N LEU A 113 1.61 14.12 7.08
CA LEU A 113 2.34 14.83 6.02
C LEU A 113 1.57 16.01 5.43
N GLU A 114 0.25 15.90 5.34
CA GLU A 114 -0.68 16.91 4.80
C GLU A 114 -0.47 18.36 5.31
N PRO A 115 -0.21 18.61 6.60
CA PRO A 115 0.02 19.94 7.15
C PRO A 115 1.43 20.48 6.93
N GLU A 116 2.37 19.67 6.43
CA GLU A 116 3.73 20.12 6.16
C GLU A 116 3.75 21.09 4.95
N ASP A 117 4.79 21.93 4.90
CA ASP A 117 5.00 22.84 3.80
C ASP A 117 5.22 22.06 2.48
N PHE A 118 5.06 22.77 1.36
CA PHE A 118 5.15 22.12 0.05
C PHE A 118 6.55 21.55 -0.23
N ALA A 119 7.62 22.18 0.26
CA ALA A 119 8.97 21.69 0.04
C ALA A 119 9.19 20.35 0.75
N THR A 120 8.75 20.21 2.01
CA THR A 120 8.77 18.92 2.74
C THR A 120 7.99 17.85 2.00
N ARG A 121 6.74 18.15 1.62
CA ARG A 121 5.87 17.16 0.94
C ARG A 121 6.46 16.69 -0.38
N ARG A 122 7.05 17.62 -1.14
CA ARG A 122 7.74 17.29 -2.40
C ARG A 122 9.02 16.51 -2.16
N ALA A 123 9.80 16.81 -1.13
CA ALA A 123 11.01 16.06 -0.77
C ALA A 123 10.68 14.62 -0.40
N VAL A 124 9.67 14.41 0.46
CA VAL A 124 9.16 13.08 0.81
C VAL A 124 8.69 12.33 -0.43
N GLY A 125 7.94 12.99 -1.32
CA GLY A 125 7.50 12.41 -2.59
C GLY A 125 8.64 11.99 -3.51
N ARG A 126 9.69 12.82 -3.65
CA ARG A 126 10.89 12.50 -4.46
C ARG A 126 11.60 11.25 -3.97
N LEU A 127 11.67 11.03 -2.66
CA LEU A 127 12.31 9.85 -2.07
C LEU A 127 11.43 8.59 -2.14
N LEU A 128 10.10 8.73 -1.98
CA LEU A 128 9.19 7.59 -1.92
C LEU A 128 8.71 7.11 -3.29
N ASP A 129 8.32 8.01 -4.20
CA ASP A 129 7.68 7.64 -5.46
C ASP A 129 8.50 6.64 -6.30
N PRO A 130 9.84 6.75 -6.42
CA PRO A 130 10.63 5.76 -7.15
C PRO A 130 10.49 4.35 -6.58
N LEU A 131 10.52 4.20 -5.25
CA LEU A 131 10.34 2.90 -4.58
C LEU A 131 8.91 2.38 -4.74
N LEU A 132 7.91 3.27 -4.61
CA LEU A 132 6.51 2.87 -4.80
C LEU A 132 6.25 2.35 -6.22
N VAL A 133 6.79 3.02 -7.24
CA VAL A 133 6.68 2.60 -8.64
C VAL A 133 7.45 1.31 -8.88
N ARG A 134 8.72 1.24 -8.47
CA ARG A 134 9.59 0.06 -8.65
C ARG A 134 8.98 -1.20 -8.06
N HIS A 135 8.36 -1.09 -6.88
CA HIS A 135 7.77 -2.22 -6.16
C HIS A 135 6.25 -2.38 -6.38
N ARG A 136 5.66 -1.64 -7.33
CA ARG A 136 4.22 -1.69 -7.67
C ARG A 136 3.29 -1.52 -6.45
N LEU A 137 3.65 -0.60 -5.55
CA LEU A 137 2.91 -0.34 -4.32
C LEU A 137 1.89 0.80 -4.52
N SER A 138 0.69 0.64 -3.95
CA SER A 138 -0.39 1.63 -4.06
C SER A 138 -0.64 2.33 -2.73
N TYR A 139 -0.32 3.62 -2.67
CA TYR A 139 -0.56 4.52 -1.53
C TYR A 139 -1.17 5.85 -2.03
N PRO A 140 -2.44 5.83 -2.49
CA PRO A 140 -3.04 6.95 -3.21
C PRO A 140 -3.16 8.22 -2.35
N LEU A 141 -3.43 8.09 -1.04
CA LEU A 141 -3.57 9.27 -0.17
C LEU A 141 -2.24 9.97 -0.04
N THR A 142 -1.19 9.23 0.30
CA THR A 142 0.17 9.75 0.42
C THR A 142 0.63 10.38 -0.90
N ARG A 143 0.43 9.71 -2.06
CA ARG A 143 0.78 10.30 -3.37
C ARG A 143 0.03 11.59 -3.68
N SER A 144 -1.22 11.72 -3.24
CA SER A 144 -2.00 12.95 -3.44
C SER A 144 -1.47 14.12 -2.61
N THR A 145 -0.86 13.86 -1.44
CA THR A 145 -0.36 14.92 -0.56
C THR A 145 0.84 15.68 -1.10
N TYR A 146 1.60 15.08 -2.02
CA TYR A 146 2.79 15.70 -2.63
C TYR A 146 2.45 16.82 -3.62
N ARG A 147 1.21 16.88 -4.08
CA ARG A 147 0.81 17.83 -5.12
C ARG A 147 0.57 19.22 -4.53
N PRO A 148 0.86 20.30 -5.29
CA PRO A 148 0.47 21.63 -4.88
C PRO A 148 -1.04 21.68 -4.73
N ARG A 149 -1.53 22.24 -3.62
CA ARG A 149 -2.96 22.46 -3.45
C ARG A 149 -3.40 23.58 -4.39
N PRO A 150 -4.53 23.44 -5.09
CA PRO A 150 -5.11 24.56 -5.82
C PRO A 150 -5.33 25.69 -4.82
N ARG A 151 -4.90 26.91 -5.19
CA ARG A 151 -5.23 28.10 -4.39
C ARG A 151 -6.75 28.16 -4.28
N PRO A 152 -7.30 28.46 -3.09
CA PRO A 152 -8.73 28.71 -2.98
C PRO A 152 -9.08 29.83 -3.96
N GLN A 153 -9.91 29.52 -4.95
CA GLN A 153 -10.40 30.54 -5.85
C GLN A 153 -11.25 31.50 -5.01
N PRO A 154 -11.06 32.82 -5.13
CA PRO A 154 -11.96 33.76 -4.48
C PRO A 154 -13.37 33.42 -4.93
N ARG A 155 -14.27 33.17 -3.97
CA ARG A 155 -15.69 33.02 -4.28
C ARG A 155 -16.11 34.27 -5.03
N ALA A 156 -16.72 34.09 -6.20
CA ALA A 156 -17.33 35.20 -6.92
C ALA A 156 -18.22 35.96 -5.93
N ALA A 157 -18.02 37.27 -5.82
CA ALA A 157 -18.88 38.11 -5.00
C ALA A 157 -20.30 37.94 -5.54
N ILE A 158 -21.20 37.45 -4.68
CA ILE A 158 -22.62 37.38 -5.02
C ILE A 158 -23.08 38.84 -5.15
N PRO A 159 -23.62 39.27 -6.31
CA PRO A 159 -24.19 40.60 -6.45
C PRO A 159 -25.25 40.80 -5.36
N ARG A 160 -25.15 41.90 -4.62
CA ARG A 160 -26.24 42.34 -3.75
C ARG A 160 -27.15 43.21 -4.62
N ASP A 161 -28.30 42.67 -4.98
CA ASP A 161 -29.41 43.42 -5.58
C ASP A 161 -30.15 44.23 -4.50
#